data_AF-A0AAD5IJ80-F1
#
_entry.id   AF-A0AAD5IJ80-F1
#
_cell.length_a   1.000
_cell.length_b   1.000
_cell.length_c   1.000
_cell.angle_alpha   90.00
_cell.angle_beta   90.00
_cell.angle_gamma   90.00
#
_symmetry.space_group_name_H-M   'P 1'
#
loop_
_entity.id
_entity.type
_entity.pdbx_description
1 polymer ?
#
loop_
_entity_poly.entity_id
_entity_poly.type
_entity_poly.pdbx_seq_one_letter_code
_entity_poly.pdbx_strand_id
1 'polypeptide(L)'
;MANGNAQVVIPKLTKDNYDNWCIQMRALLGSQDVMDIVEDGYTEPASKEAEGTMTEAQTTTLRADRKKDCKAKSIIYQGLDEPTFELIASSKSSKEV
;
A
#
# COMPACT_ATOMS: atom_id res chain seq x y z
N MET A 1 4.56 -22.06 -23.88
CA MET A 1 4.44 -21.47 -22.54
C MET A 1 4.08 -20.01 -22.72
N ALA A 2 2.83 -19.63 -22.49
CA ALA A 2 2.41 -18.24 -22.63
C ALA A 2 2.92 -17.46 -21.40
N ASN A 3 4.09 -16.84 -21.53
CA ASN A 3 4.56 -15.84 -20.56
C ASN A 3 3.83 -14.52 -20.84
N GLY A 4 2.52 -14.52 -20.64
CA GLY A 4 1.74 -13.29 -20.62
C GLY A 4 1.96 -12.64 -19.26
N ASN A 5 2.93 -11.72 -19.16
CA ASN A 5 2.89 -10.72 -18.11
C ASN A 5 1.61 -9.90 -18.35
N ALA A 6 0.49 -10.37 -17.80
CA ALA A 6 -0.72 -9.57 -17.73
C ALA A 6 -0.35 -8.33 -16.92
N GLN A 7 -0.20 -7.20 -17.60
CA GLN A 7 -0.04 -5.94 -16.90
C GLN A 7 -1.30 -5.76 -16.05
N VAL A 8 -1.08 -5.74 -14.74
CA VAL A 8 -2.12 -5.46 -13.79
C VAL A 8 -2.56 -4.02 -14.02
N VAL A 9 -3.75 -3.85 -14.58
CA VAL A 9 -4.34 -2.51 -14.77
C VAL A 9 -4.84 -2.05 -13.41
N ILE A 10 -4.25 -0.97 -12.91
CA ILE A 10 -4.67 -0.36 -11.66
C ILE A 10 -5.88 0.54 -11.96
N PRO A 11 -7.02 0.32 -11.30
CA PRO A 11 -8.22 1.11 -11.54
C PRO A 11 -8.01 2.55 -11.06
N LYS A 12 -8.44 3.52 -11.87
CA LYS A 12 -8.39 4.94 -11.50
C LYS A 12 -9.64 5.33 -10.73
N LEU A 13 -9.43 5.98 -9.59
CA LEU A 13 -10.49 6.60 -8.80
C LEU A 13 -10.99 7.84 -9.55
N THR A 14 -12.30 7.96 -9.64
CA THR A 14 -13.01 9.14 -10.13
C THR A 14 -14.06 9.54 -9.11
N LYS A 15 -14.69 10.70 -9.30
CA LYS A 15 -15.72 11.22 -8.39
C LYS A 15 -16.93 10.29 -8.24
N ASP A 16 -17.23 9.50 -9.26
CA ASP A 16 -18.49 8.77 -9.37
C ASP A 16 -18.32 7.23 -9.31
N ASN A 17 -17.10 6.71 -9.10
CA ASN A 17 -16.82 5.28 -9.19
C ASN A 17 -16.28 4.63 -7.90
N TYR A 18 -16.34 5.32 -6.75
CA TYR A 18 -15.69 4.90 -5.51
C TYR A 18 -15.98 3.43 -5.13
N ASP A 19 -17.24 2.99 -5.16
CA ASP A 19 -17.60 1.61 -4.79
C ASP A 19 -16.96 0.57 -5.72
N ASN A 20 -17.02 0.82 -7.03
CA ASN A 20 -16.42 -0.06 -8.05
C ASN A 20 -14.89 -0.07 -7.92
N TRP A 21 -14.29 1.11 -7.74
CA TRP A 21 -12.86 1.26 -7.52
C TRP A 21 -12.42 0.50 -6.27
N CYS A 22 -13.17 0.59 -5.17
CA CYS A 22 -12.86 -0.07 -3.91
C CYS A 22 -12.92 -1.60 -4.03
N ILE A 23 -13.91 -2.15 -4.76
CA ILE A 23 -13.98 -3.59 -5.05
C ILE A 23 -12.75 -4.06 -5.85
N GLN A 24 -12.39 -3.33 -6.91
CA GLN A 24 -11.26 -3.67 -7.76
C GLN A 24 -9.92 -3.54 -7.03
N MET A 25 -9.75 -2.48 -6.23
CA MET A 25 -8.54 -2.28 -5.42
C MET A 25 -8.38 -3.35 -4.35
N ARG A 26 -9.45 -3.78 -3.67
CA ARG A 26 -9.37 -4.89 -2.71
C ARG A 26 -8.95 -6.19 -3.37
N ALA A 27 -9.54 -6.54 -4.51
CA ALA A 27 -9.14 -7.73 -5.26
C ALA A 27 -7.67 -7.66 -5.69
N LEU A 28 -7.23 -6.50 -6.14
CA LEU A 28 -5.85 -6.24 -6.55
C LEU A 28 -4.87 -6.36 -5.38
N LEU A 29 -5.11 -5.65 -4.27
CA LEU A 29 -4.23 -5.70 -3.09
C LEU A 29 -4.14 -7.14 -2.52
N GLY A 30 -5.27 -7.87 -2.51
CA GLY A 30 -5.30 -9.28 -2.16
C GLY A 30 -4.45 -10.15 -3.11
N SER A 31 -4.52 -9.92 -4.42
CA SER A 31 -3.70 -10.67 -5.39
C SER A 31 -2.20 -10.35 -5.28
N GLN A 32 -1.84 -9.24 -4.63
CA GLN A 32 -0.48 -8.78 -4.46
C GLN A 32 0.13 -9.18 -3.11
N ASP A 33 -0.62 -9.90 -2.27
CA ASP A 33 -0.25 -10.35 -0.92
C ASP A 33 0.17 -9.19 0.01
N VAL A 34 -0.58 -8.10 -0.03
CA VAL A 34 -0.33 -6.90 0.80
C VAL A 34 -1.55 -6.48 1.62
N MET A 35 -2.61 -7.29 1.66
CA MET A 35 -3.84 -6.95 2.39
C MET A 35 -3.59 -6.86 3.90
N ASP A 36 -2.75 -7.76 4.44
CA ASP A 36 -2.28 -7.76 5.83
C ASP A 36 -1.71 -6.40 6.24
N ILE A 37 -0.83 -5.82 5.42
CA ILE A 37 -0.26 -4.52 5.71
C ILE A 37 -1.28 -3.37 5.59
N VAL A 38 -2.26 -3.49 4.69
CA VAL A 38 -3.28 -2.46 4.51
C VAL A 38 -4.28 -2.45 5.66
N GLU A 39 -4.67 -3.63 6.16
CA GLU A 39 -5.69 -3.79 7.20
C GLU A 39 -5.08 -3.69 8.61
N ASP A 40 -4.00 -4.43 8.87
CA ASP A 40 -3.41 -4.57 10.21
C ASP A 40 -2.20 -3.65 10.43
N GLY A 41 -1.59 -3.16 9.35
CA GLY A 41 -0.34 -2.40 9.41
C GLY A 41 0.83 -3.26 9.86
N TYR A 42 1.91 -2.60 10.27
CA TYR A 42 3.06 -3.26 10.88
C TYR A 42 3.70 -2.33 11.92
N THR A 43 4.49 -2.91 12.82
CA THR A 43 5.16 -2.14 13.87
C THR A 43 6.50 -1.61 13.38
N GLU A 44 6.57 -0.30 13.17
CA GLU A 44 7.82 0.40 12.90
C GLU A 44 8.59 0.61 14.23
N PRO A 45 9.91 0.35 14.29
CA PRO A 45 10.71 0.63 15.47
C PRO A 45 10.66 2.11 15.85
N ALA A 46 10.59 2.39 17.15
CA ALA A 46 10.51 3.77 17.66
C ALA A 46 11.76 4.62 17.34
N SER A 47 12.90 3.97 17.08
CA SER A 47 14.14 4.63 16.70
C SER A 47 15.09 3.67 15.99
N LYS A 48 16.15 4.22 15.37
CA LYS A 48 17.20 3.43 14.72
C LYS A 48 17.99 2.59 15.72
N GLU A 49 18.14 3.08 16.94
CA GLU A 49 18.80 2.34 18.03
C GLU A 49 17.96 1.10 18.41
N ALA A 50 16.64 1.24 18.50
CA ALA A 50 15.75 0.12 18.77
C ALA A 50 15.83 -0.94 17.65
N GLU A 51 15.82 -0.51 16.37
CA GLU A 51 16.03 -1.40 15.23
C GLU A 51 17.39 -2.11 15.28
N GLY A 52 18.45 -1.39 15.68
CA GLY A 52 19.81 -1.95 15.80
C GLY A 52 19.97 -3.04 16.87
N THR A 53 19.03 -3.15 17.81
CA THR A 53 19.00 -4.21 18.84
C THR A 53 18.18 -5.44 18.43
N MET A 54 17.52 -5.41 17.28
CA MET A 54 16.67 -6.49 16.81
C MET A 54 17.50 -7.73 16.43
N THR A 55 16.89 -8.90 16.61
CA THR A 55 17.43 -10.16 16.09
C THR A 55 17.39 -10.18 14.56
N GLU A 56 18.14 -11.09 13.94
CA GLU A 56 18.13 -11.27 12.47
C GLU A 56 16.72 -11.62 11.95
N ALA A 57 15.96 -12.44 12.69
CA ALA A 57 14.60 -12.82 12.33
C ALA A 57 13.63 -11.63 12.36
N GLN A 58 13.73 -10.79 13.40
CA GLN A 58 12.96 -9.55 13.53
C GLN A 58 13.31 -8.55 12.42
N THR A 59 14.59 -8.38 12.11
CA THR A 59 15.06 -7.48 11.04
C THR A 59 14.58 -7.93 9.66
N THR A 60 14.59 -9.25 9.42
CA THR A 60 14.11 -9.84 8.16
C THR A 60 12.61 -9.61 7.98
N THR A 61 11.84 -9.81 9.06
CA THR A 61 10.39 -9.56 9.08
C THR A 61 10.09 -8.10 8.80
N LEU A 62 10.72 -7.17 9.54
CA LEU A 62 10.54 -5.72 9.35
C LEU A 62 10.85 -5.27 7.90
N ARG A 63 11.89 -5.84 7.28
CA ARG A 63 12.22 -5.55 5.87
C ARG A 63 11.13 -6.04 4.91
N ALA A 64 10.57 -7.22 5.17
CA ALA A 64 9.48 -7.77 4.37
C ALA A 64 8.22 -6.89 4.50
N ASP A 65 7.87 -6.48 5.71
CA ASP A 65 6.71 -5.63 5.99
C ASP A 65 6.85 -4.25 5.34
N ARG A 66 8.00 -3.58 5.51
CA ARG A 66 8.29 -2.31 4.82
C ARG A 66 8.19 -2.43 3.30
N LYS A 67 8.61 -3.57 2.73
CA LYS A 67 8.50 -3.82 1.28
C LYS A 67 7.04 -4.00 0.85
N LYS A 68 6.24 -4.73 1.62
CA LYS A 68 4.80 -4.89 1.38
C LYS A 68 4.05 -3.55 1.53
N ASP A 69 4.38 -2.74 2.54
CA ASP A 69 3.84 -1.38 2.72
C ASP A 69 4.12 -0.48 1.52
N CYS A 70 5.38 -0.42 1.08
CA CYS A 70 5.76 0.36 -0.09
C CYS A 70 5.03 -0.12 -1.35
N LYS A 71 4.81 -1.43 -1.50
CA LYS A 71 4.05 -2.01 -2.61
C LYS A 71 2.56 -1.63 -2.54
N ALA A 72 1.94 -1.74 -1.37
CA ALA A 72 0.55 -1.34 -1.14
C ALA A 72 0.33 0.15 -1.46
N LYS A 73 1.17 1.03 -0.91
CA LYS A 73 1.14 2.48 -1.18
C LYS A 73 1.29 2.79 -2.66
N SER A 74 2.26 2.17 -3.33
CA SER A 74 2.48 2.37 -4.76
C SER A 74 1.25 1.99 -5.60
N ILE A 75 0.59 0.87 -5.28
CA ILE A 75 -0.64 0.43 -5.96
C ILE A 75 -1.77 1.44 -5.71
N ILE A 76 -1.97 1.89 -4.46
CA ILE A 76 -3.00 2.87 -4.11
C ILE A 76 -2.76 4.18 -4.85
N TYR A 77 -1.54 4.73 -4.80
CA TYR A 77 -1.21 6.01 -5.44
C TYR A 77 -1.36 5.95 -6.96
N GLN A 78 -0.97 4.85 -7.59
CA GLN A 78 -1.19 4.66 -9.03
C GLN A 78 -2.68 4.58 -9.38
N GLY A 79 -3.56 4.26 -8.44
CA GLY A 79 -5.01 4.29 -8.59
C GLY A 79 -5.63 5.68 -8.45
N LEU A 80 -4.85 6.71 -8.08
CA LEU A 80 -5.35 8.08 -7.92
C LEU A 80 -5.04 8.93 -9.15
N ASP A 81 -5.82 10.00 -9.35
CA ASP A 81 -5.39 11.13 -10.19
C ASP A 81 -4.49 12.09 -9.38
N GLU A 82 -3.71 12.91 -10.07
CA GLU A 82 -2.75 13.83 -9.42
C GLU A 82 -3.42 14.74 -8.39
N PRO A 83 -4.59 15.38 -8.68
CA PRO A 83 -5.25 16.23 -7.70
C PRO A 83 -5.68 15.49 -6.43
N THR A 84 -6.18 14.25 -6.55
CA THR A 84 -6.57 13.44 -5.38
C THR A 84 -5.34 12.98 -4.61
N PHE A 85 -4.25 12.64 -5.28
CA PHE A 85 -2.99 12.30 -4.63
C PHE A 85 -2.44 13.47 -3.82
N GLU A 86 -2.36 14.67 -4.39
CA GLU A 86 -1.88 15.88 -3.69
C GLU A 86 -2.75 16.22 -2.47
N LEU A 87 -4.07 16.05 -2.58
CA LEU A 87 -5.01 16.25 -1.48
C LEU A 87 -4.74 15.28 -0.32
N ILE A 88 -4.58 13.98 -0.62
CA ILE A 88 -4.27 12.97 0.41
C ILE A 88 -2.87 13.18 0.99
N ALA A 89 -1.88 13.52 0.17
CA ALA A 89 -0.50 13.73 0.60
C ALA A 89 -0.30 14.97 1.48
N SER A 90 -1.11 16.01 1.28
CA SER A 90 -1.07 17.25 2.07
C SER A 90 -1.91 17.20 3.35
N SER A 91 -2.80 16.21 3.47
CA SER A 91 -3.67 16.03 4.62
C SER A 91 -2.93 15.37 5.78
N LYS A 92 -3.05 15.96 6.97
CA LYS A 92 -2.43 15.44 8.21
C LYS A 92 -3.29 14.38 8.87
N SER A 93 -4.59 14.31 8.51
CA SER A 93 -5.50 13.28 8.97
C SER A 93 -6.56 12.94 7.93
N SER A 94 -7.13 11.74 8.01
CA SER A 94 -8.22 11.29 7.12
C SER A 94 -9.50 12.13 7.23
N LYS A 95 -9.62 13.02 8.22
CA LYS A 95 -10.78 13.93 8.39
C LYS A 95 -10.60 15.29 7.70
N GLU A 96 -9.41 15.55 7.16
CA GLU A 96 -9.09 16.80 6.44
C GLU A 96 -9.34 16.69 4.93
N VAL A 97 -9.64 15.47 4.45
CA VAL A 97 -9.94 15.12 3.04
C VAL A 97 -11.45 15.09 2.80
#